data_AF-V4SEH0-F1
#
_entry.id   AF-V4SEH0-F1
#
_cell.length_a   1.000
_cell.length_b   1.000
_cell.length_c   1.000
_cell.angle_alpha   90.00
_cell.angle_beta   90.00
_cell.angle_gamma   90.00
#
_symmetry.space_group_name_H-M   'P 1'
#
loop_
_entity.id
_entity.type
_entity.pdbx_description
1 polymer ?
#
loop_
_entity_poly.entity_id
_entity_poly.type
_entity_poly.pdbx_seq_one_letter_code
_entity_poly.pdbx_strand_id
1 'polypeptide(L)'
;MTSRVERCGGCGRQLWLPRQAVAARCHACRSVTSFPSSSQRWAQVYGSVSQPHHNVVTTVPSNYVAAGPGNGKYPRQGCNNYYIDQPRPAWAPPPVYGRKKALLCGVTYNDTNYMLTGSINDVKSMWFLLVRMLGFPSDCVVILTEEEKNPYRIPTKQNIRTAMRWLAQDCQPGDSLVFHYSGHGSRQKDYNKDELDGFDETICPLDHETEGPIIDDEINATIVRPLPRGAKLHAIIDSCYSGTVLDLPFVCKINGEEYKWEDQRIPTACYKGTSGGIALSFSACSDNQTSASTSAFSGKDVTGVMTSSFIQAVKNEPCLTYGRLLAAMGDAIPSLMPNDTDVIQEPQMSASETFDIFTKQFIL
;
A
#
# COMPACT_ATOMS: atom_id res chain seq x y z
N MET A 1 16.81 0.23 13.54
CA MET A 1 18.14 0.32 12.88
C MET A 1 18.45 1.78 12.59
N THR A 2 19.60 2.31 13.02
CA THR A 2 19.92 3.75 12.91
C THR A 2 20.52 4.10 11.54
N SER A 3 19.81 4.93 10.76
CA SER A 3 20.24 5.46 9.45
C SER A 3 20.94 6.83 9.60
N ARG A 4 21.76 7.21 8.60
CA ARG A 4 22.36 8.55 8.46
C ARG A 4 22.03 9.14 7.09
N VAL A 5 21.97 10.46 7.01
CA VAL A 5 21.71 11.19 5.76
C VAL A 5 23.00 11.83 5.27
N GLU A 6 23.45 11.47 4.07
CA GLU A 6 24.61 12.06 3.40
C GLU A 6 24.18 12.68 2.06
N ARG A 7 25.00 13.56 1.46
CA ARG A 7 24.71 14.13 0.14
C ARG A 7 25.50 13.43 -0.96
N CYS A 8 24.84 13.19 -2.09
CA CYS A 8 25.47 12.70 -3.31
C CYS A 8 26.50 13.71 -3.84
N GLY A 9 27.73 13.25 -4.14
CA GLY A 9 28.79 14.08 -4.71
C GLY A 9 28.54 14.54 -6.15
N GLY A 10 27.70 13.83 -6.92
CA GLY A 10 27.36 14.19 -8.30
C GLY A 10 26.22 15.19 -8.44
N CYS A 11 25.13 15.02 -7.69
CA CYS A 11 23.91 15.85 -7.82
C CYS A 11 23.42 16.51 -6.53
N GLY A 12 24.15 16.36 -5.41
CA GLY A 12 23.82 17.00 -4.13
C GLY A 12 22.60 16.44 -3.39
N ARG A 13 21.90 15.45 -3.96
CA ARG A 13 20.68 14.86 -3.39
C ARG A 13 20.98 14.05 -2.12
N GLN A 14 20.05 14.08 -1.17
CA GLN A 14 20.16 13.34 0.10
C GLN A 14 20.04 11.83 -0.13
N LEU A 15 20.95 11.08 0.48
CA LEU A 15 21.05 9.62 0.45
C LEU A 15 20.87 9.11 1.89
N TRP A 16 19.90 8.22 2.09
CA TRP A 16 19.66 7.56 3.36
C TRP A 16 20.47 6.27 3.39
N LEU A 17 21.47 6.23 4.26
CA LEU A 17 22.45 5.17 4.29
C LEU A 17 22.47 4.49 5.66
N PRO A 18 22.70 3.17 5.72
CA PRO A 18 23.12 2.52 6.95
C PRO A 18 24.37 3.23 7.51
N ARG A 19 24.48 3.36 8.84
CA ARG A 19 25.61 4.07 9.48
C ARG A 19 27.00 3.57 9.04
N GLN A 20 27.11 2.31 8.62
CA GLN A 20 28.37 1.67 8.22
C GLN A 20 28.67 1.75 6.72
N ALA A 21 27.77 2.31 5.90
CA ALA A 21 27.99 2.40 4.46
C ALA A 21 29.17 3.32 4.12
N VAL A 22 30.17 2.79 3.42
CA VAL A 22 31.40 3.50 2.99
C VAL A 22 31.31 4.07 1.58
N ALA A 23 30.30 3.66 0.80
CA ALA A 23 29.98 4.24 -0.50
C ALA A 23 28.49 4.04 -0.80
N ALA A 24 27.95 4.93 -1.62
CA ALA A 24 26.58 4.80 -2.13
C ALA A 24 26.50 5.23 -3.59
N ARG A 25 25.74 4.48 -4.38
CA ARG A 25 25.42 4.83 -5.76
C ARG A 25 24.13 5.63 -5.77
N CYS A 26 24.19 6.87 -6.26
CA CYS A 26 23.01 7.71 -6.36
C CYS A 26 22.08 7.18 -7.44
N HIS A 27 20.83 6.89 -7.09
CA HIS A 27 19.85 6.40 -8.06
C HIS A 27 19.52 7.44 -9.15
N ALA A 28 19.59 8.73 -8.82
CA ALA A 28 19.23 9.81 -9.73
C ALA A 28 20.30 10.10 -10.81
N CYS A 29 21.58 10.14 -10.46
CA CYS A 29 22.66 10.49 -11.39
C CYS A 29 23.69 9.38 -11.60
N ARG A 30 23.49 8.21 -10.97
CA ARG A 30 24.37 7.02 -11.00
C ARG A 30 25.80 7.24 -10.49
N SER A 31 26.16 8.44 -10.04
CA SER A 31 27.46 8.74 -9.44
C SER A 31 27.63 7.96 -8.13
N VAL A 32 28.81 7.39 -7.94
CA VAL A 32 29.19 6.73 -6.68
C VAL A 32 29.86 7.77 -5.79
N THR A 33 29.32 7.98 -4.59
CA THR A 33 29.91 8.86 -3.58
C THR A 33 30.52 8.00 -2.48
N SER A 34 31.82 8.12 -2.23
CA SER A 34 32.50 7.49 -1.11
C SER A 34 32.42 8.38 0.13
N PHE A 35 32.21 7.77 1.29
CA PHE A 35 32.14 8.45 2.58
C PHE A 35 33.25 7.91 3.48
N PRO A 36 33.99 8.78 4.19
CA PRO A 36 35.03 8.31 5.10
C PRO A 36 34.43 7.40 6.18
N SER A 37 35.10 6.29 6.47
CA SER A 37 34.70 5.40 7.57
C SER A 37 34.85 6.14 8.90
N SER A 38 34.01 5.79 9.87
CA SER A 38 34.04 6.35 11.24
C SER A 38 35.34 6.07 12.01
N SER A 39 36.30 5.33 11.43
CA SER A 39 37.63 5.07 11.98
C SER A 39 38.73 6.06 11.57
N GLN A 40 38.43 7.06 10.72
CA GLN A 40 39.43 8.08 10.33
C GLN A 40 39.19 9.49 10.90
N ARG A 41 38.22 9.66 11.82
CA ARG A 41 37.85 10.98 12.35
C ARG A 41 38.62 11.43 13.61
N TRP A 42 39.66 10.71 14.04
CA TRP A 42 40.44 11.03 15.24
C TRP A 42 41.97 11.06 15.03
N ALA A 43 42.44 11.21 13.79
CA ALA A 43 43.85 11.50 13.51
C ALA A 43 43.99 12.79 12.69
N GLN A 44 43.52 13.92 13.24
CA GLN A 44 43.98 15.26 12.82
C GLN A 44 43.65 16.39 13.81
N VAL A 45 43.26 16.07 15.04
CA VAL A 45 43.16 17.05 16.14
C VAL A 45 44.16 16.63 17.19
N TYR A 46 45.45 16.94 16.95
CA TYR A 46 46.52 17.23 17.93
C TYR A 46 47.83 17.38 17.14
N GLY A 47 48.08 18.60 16.70
CA GLY A 47 49.28 19.03 15.98
C GLY A 47 49.38 20.55 16.12
N SER A 48 49.81 20.97 17.30
CA SER A 48 50.01 22.33 17.77
C SER A 48 51.01 23.15 16.95
N VAL A 49 50.68 24.43 16.76
CA VAL A 49 51.57 25.62 16.81
C VAL A 49 52.73 25.70 15.81
N SER A 50 52.60 26.56 14.78
CA SER A 50 53.52 27.68 14.45
C SER A 50 53.11 28.42 13.16
N GLN A 51 53.13 29.76 13.22
CA GLN A 51 53.01 30.76 12.14
C GLN A 51 54.21 30.72 11.14
N PRO A 52 54.37 31.62 10.13
CA PRO A 52 53.43 32.27 9.18
C PRO A 52 53.96 32.33 7.70
N HIS A 53 53.19 32.98 6.79
CA HIS A 53 53.59 33.62 5.50
C HIS A 53 54.11 32.77 4.31
N HIS A 54 53.38 32.76 3.18
CA HIS A 54 53.72 33.47 1.92
C HIS A 54 52.88 33.02 0.70
N ASN A 55 52.50 34.04 -0.07
CA ASN A 55 52.03 34.15 -1.45
C ASN A 55 52.49 33.12 -2.53
N VAL A 56 51.65 33.04 -3.59
CA VAL A 56 52.00 33.09 -5.04
C VAL A 56 52.01 31.78 -5.89
N VAL A 57 51.09 31.78 -6.89
CA VAL A 57 51.24 31.47 -8.33
C VAL A 57 51.01 30.06 -8.90
N THR A 58 50.30 30.13 -10.04
CA THR A 58 49.92 29.18 -11.10
C THR A 58 51.00 28.22 -11.58
N THR A 59 50.60 27.06 -12.12
CA THR A 59 51.01 26.60 -13.48
C THR A 59 50.20 25.38 -13.94
N VAL A 60 49.75 25.44 -15.18
CA VAL A 60 49.37 24.31 -16.05
C VAL A 60 50.67 23.65 -16.56
N PRO A 61 50.66 22.38 -17.02
CA PRO A 61 51.00 22.21 -18.44
C PRO A 61 50.22 21.12 -19.19
N SER A 62 50.34 21.23 -20.52
CA SER A 62 49.63 20.52 -21.58
C SER A 62 50.55 19.53 -22.31
N ASN A 63 49.91 18.61 -23.04
CA ASN A 63 50.31 17.92 -24.28
C ASN A 63 51.29 16.73 -24.22
N TYR A 64 50.95 15.65 -24.95
CA TYR A 64 51.63 15.25 -26.20
C TYR A 64 50.78 14.23 -27.01
N VAL A 65 50.93 14.30 -28.33
CA VAL A 65 50.24 13.59 -29.42
C VAL A 65 51.16 12.52 -30.02
N ALA A 66 50.62 11.42 -30.56
CA ALA A 66 51.21 10.73 -31.73
C ALA A 66 50.20 9.82 -32.44
N ALA A 67 50.22 9.84 -33.78
CA ALA A 67 49.43 9.03 -34.70
C ALA A 67 50.35 8.28 -35.69
N GLY A 68 49.91 7.14 -36.23
CA GLY A 68 50.55 6.41 -37.35
C GLY A 68 49.90 5.04 -37.66
N PRO A 69 49.99 4.49 -38.89
CA PRO A 69 48.79 4.04 -39.65
C PRO A 69 48.81 2.62 -40.31
N GLY A 70 47.64 2.21 -40.87
CA GLY A 70 47.43 1.20 -41.94
C GLY A 70 47.04 -0.23 -41.49
N ASN A 71 46.17 -1.04 -42.13
CA ASN A 71 45.41 -0.98 -43.38
C ASN A 71 44.41 -2.19 -43.43
N GLY A 72 43.19 -2.07 -44.00
CA GLY A 72 42.44 -3.23 -44.55
C GLY A 72 40.92 -3.44 -44.27
N LYS A 73 40.09 -2.97 -45.22
CA LYS A 73 38.80 -3.52 -45.76
C LYS A 73 37.47 -3.44 -44.95
N TYR A 74 36.52 -2.70 -45.55
CA TYR A 74 35.13 -2.30 -45.18
C TYR A 74 34.03 -3.37 -45.53
N PRO A 75 32.70 -3.14 -45.29
CA PRO A 75 31.99 -2.27 -44.32
C PRO A 75 30.82 -2.96 -43.57
N ARG A 76 30.38 -2.41 -42.43
CA ARG A 76 28.93 -2.35 -42.12
C ARG A 76 28.58 -0.98 -41.52
N GLN A 77 27.74 -0.30 -42.29
CA GLN A 77 26.97 0.93 -42.07
C GLN A 77 26.95 1.47 -40.63
N GLY A 78 27.45 2.70 -40.48
CA GLY A 78 26.96 3.62 -39.46
C GLY A 78 25.83 4.48 -40.03
N CYS A 79 24.89 4.88 -39.17
CA CYS A 79 24.19 6.15 -39.25
C CYS A 79 23.90 6.61 -37.82
N ASN A 80 24.66 7.60 -37.36
CA ASN A 80 24.22 8.51 -36.31
C ASN A 80 22.90 9.15 -36.76
N ASN A 81 21.93 9.24 -35.86
CA ASN A 81 21.04 10.39 -35.88
C ASN A 81 20.72 10.85 -34.46
N TYR A 82 20.95 12.14 -34.27
CA TYR A 82 20.74 12.91 -33.07
C TYR A 82 19.27 12.90 -32.68
N TYR A 83 18.96 12.38 -31.48
CA TYR A 83 17.79 12.84 -30.76
C TYR A 83 18.26 13.74 -29.63
N ILE A 84 17.91 15.02 -29.75
CA ILE A 84 17.94 15.99 -28.66
C ILE A 84 17.10 15.37 -27.52
N ASP A 85 17.74 15.09 -26.40
CA ASP A 85 17.11 14.58 -25.19
C ASP A 85 16.21 15.70 -24.63
N GLN A 86 14.94 15.69 -24.99
CA GLN A 86 13.97 16.58 -24.35
C GLN A 86 13.89 16.19 -22.87
N PRO A 87 13.87 17.16 -21.93
CA PRO A 87 13.68 16.83 -20.52
C PRO A 87 12.34 16.10 -20.40
N ARG A 88 12.40 14.84 -19.96
CA ARG A 88 11.20 14.04 -19.66
C ARG A 88 10.29 14.86 -18.74
N PRO A 89 9.00 15.03 -19.07
CA PRO A 89 8.08 15.63 -18.11
C PRO A 89 8.15 14.82 -16.82
N ALA A 90 8.31 15.52 -15.69
CA ALA A 90 8.11 14.90 -14.40
C ALA A 90 6.71 14.26 -14.42
N TRP A 91 6.67 12.94 -14.32
CA TRP A 91 5.43 12.17 -14.25
C TRP A 91 4.61 12.70 -13.08
N ALA A 92 3.60 13.52 -13.37
CA ALA A 92 2.50 13.75 -12.48
C ALA A 92 1.51 12.60 -12.75
N PRO A 93 1.06 11.85 -11.74
CA PRO A 93 -0.06 10.93 -11.94
C PRO A 93 -1.24 11.71 -12.55
N PRO A 94 -2.09 11.07 -13.38
CA PRO A 94 -3.31 11.72 -13.87
C PRO A 94 -4.01 12.35 -12.67
N PRO A 95 -4.31 13.66 -12.69
CA PRO A 95 -4.82 14.29 -11.49
C PRO A 95 -6.15 13.64 -11.16
N VAL A 96 -6.21 13.04 -9.98
CA VAL A 96 -7.50 12.74 -9.35
C VAL A 96 -8.06 14.10 -8.99
N TYR A 97 -8.78 14.73 -9.93
CA TYR A 97 -9.34 16.08 -9.74
C TYR A 97 -10.52 16.09 -8.75
N GLY A 98 -10.96 14.92 -8.26
CA GLY A 98 -12.03 14.79 -7.28
C GLY A 98 -11.53 14.78 -5.83
N ARG A 99 -12.48 14.76 -4.90
CA ARG A 99 -12.23 14.77 -3.46
C ARG A 99 -11.70 13.42 -3.00
N LYS A 100 -10.82 13.45 -2.01
CA LYS A 100 -10.33 12.27 -1.31
C LYS A 100 -11.04 12.14 0.03
N LYS A 101 -11.75 11.03 0.26
CA LYS A 101 -12.43 10.75 1.54
C LYS A 101 -12.01 9.37 2.04
N ALA A 102 -11.83 9.24 3.35
CA ALA A 102 -11.52 7.94 3.95
C ALA A 102 -12.33 7.68 5.21
N LEU A 103 -12.73 6.42 5.38
CA LEU A 103 -13.26 5.87 6.62
C LEU A 103 -12.25 4.82 7.12
N LEU A 104 -11.70 5.04 8.32
CA LEU A 104 -10.77 4.13 8.98
C LEU A 104 -11.42 3.61 10.26
N CYS A 105 -11.62 2.31 10.36
CA CYS A 105 -12.31 1.67 11.49
C CYS A 105 -11.40 0.62 12.12
N GLY A 106 -11.17 0.72 13.41
CA GLY A 106 -10.34 -0.20 14.18
C GLY A 106 -11.08 -0.66 15.42
N VAL A 107 -11.32 -1.97 15.54
CA VAL A 107 -12.04 -2.56 16.67
C VAL A 107 -11.12 -3.51 17.42
N THR A 108 -10.97 -3.28 18.73
CA THR A 108 -10.07 -4.05 19.61
C THR A 108 -10.83 -4.94 20.58
N TYR A 109 -12.11 -4.67 20.86
CA TYR A 109 -12.95 -5.45 21.76
C TYR A 109 -12.34 -5.56 23.17
N ASN A 110 -11.99 -4.41 23.75
CA ASN A 110 -11.34 -4.37 25.07
C ASN A 110 -12.20 -5.09 26.12
N ASP A 111 -11.53 -5.71 27.10
CA ASP A 111 -12.15 -6.45 28.21
C ASP A 111 -12.94 -7.71 27.81
N THR A 112 -12.77 -8.20 26.58
CA THR A 112 -13.33 -9.47 26.10
C THR A 112 -12.25 -10.57 26.02
N ASN A 113 -12.67 -11.83 25.92
CA ASN A 113 -11.76 -12.98 25.73
C ASN A 113 -11.22 -13.12 24.29
N TYR A 114 -11.69 -12.28 23.36
CA TYR A 114 -11.26 -12.23 21.97
C TYR A 114 -10.66 -10.87 21.58
N MET A 115 -10.11 -10.15 22.56
CA MET A 115 -9.49 -8.85 22.36
C MET A 115 -8.34 -8.88 21.33
N LEU A 116 -8.28 -7.86 20.47
CA LEU A 116 -7.21 -7.61 19.51
C LEU A 116 -6.35 -6.43 19.97
N THR A 117 -5.04 -6.49 19.78
CA THR A 117 -4.11 -5.43 20.22
C THR A 117 -3.57 -4.56 19.08
N GLY A 118 -3.77 -4.97 17.82
CA GLY A 118 -3.21 -4.31 16.63
C GLY A 118 -4.11 -3.28 15.95
N SER A 119 -5.45 -3.44 16.04
CA SER A 119 -6.41 -2.76 15.18
C SER A 119 -6.32 -1.22 15.20
N ILE A 120 -6.12 -0.65 16.38
CA ILE A 120 -5.96 0.82 16.52
C ILE A 120 -4.64 1.29 15.90
N ASN A 121 -3.56 0.52 16.03
CA ASN A 121 -2.27 0.85 15.43
C ASN A 121 -2.33 0.78 13.89
N ASP A 122 -3.11 -0.16 13.35
CA ASP A 122 -3.36 -0.27 11.91
C ASP A 122 -4.06 0.98 11.38
N VAL A 123 -5.11 1.43 12.07
CA VAL A 123 -5.83 2.67 11.76
C VAL A 123 -4.89 3.89 11.80
N LYS A 124 -4.05 4.00 12.84
CA LYS A 124 -3.05 5.08 12.95
C LYS A 124 -2.05 5.05 11.80
N SER A 125 -1.62 3.86 11.39
CA SER A 125 -0.67 3.66 10.29
C SER A 125 -1.29 4.01 8.93
N MET A 126 -2.53 3.59 8.70
CA MET A 126 -3.30 3.95 7.50
C MET A 126 -3.60 5.44 7.44
N TRP A 127 -3.99 6.06 8.56
CA TRP A 127 -4.17 7.50 8.63
C TRP A 127 -2.89 8.25 8.24
N PHE A 128 -1.74 7.81 8.76
CA PHE A 128 -0.46 8.41 8.42
C PHE A 128 -0.17 8.28 6.93
N LEU A 129 -0.36 7.09 6.33
CA LEU A 129 -0.18 6.89 4.90
C LEU A 129 -1.07 7.84 4.08
N LEU A 130 -2.37 7.84 4.34
CA LEU A 130 -3.34 8.60 3.55
C LEU A 130 -3.13 10.11 3.67
N VAL A 131 -2.99 10.63 4.90
CA VAL A 131 -2.93 12.08 5.15
C VAL A 131 -1.53 12.63 4.90
N ARG A 132 -0.48 11.95 5.40
CA ARG A 132 0.89 12.50 5.34
C ARG A 132 1.60 12.21 4.03
N MET A 133 1.22 11.14 3.32
CA MET A 133 1.93 10.72 2.11
C MET A 133 1.07 10.85 0.84
N LEU A 134 -0.23 10.56 0.92
CA LEU A 134 -1.12 10.49 -0.25
C LEU A 134 -2.07 11.69 -0.40
N GLY A 135 -1.97 12.67 0.50
CA GLY A 135 -2.66 13.96 0.39
C GLY A 135 -4.17 13.91 0.66
N PHE A 136 -4.65 12.95 1.45
CA PHE A 136 -6.03 13.00 1.95
C PHE A 136 -6.17 14.18 2.94
N PRO A 137 -7.14 15.09 2.74
CA PRO A 137 -7.41 16.15 3.71
C PRO A 137 -7.83 15.52 5.05
N SER A 138 -7.24 15.98 6.16
CA SER A 138 -7.48 15.37 7.47
C SER A 138 -8.93 15.48 7.95
N ASP A 139 -9.63 16.54 7.54
CA ASP A 139 -11.06 16.77 7.77
C ASP A 139 -11.96 15.86 6.93
N CYS A 140 -11.42 15.29 5.85
CA CYS A 140 -12.07 14.30 5.00
C CYS A 140 -11.70 12.85 5.38
N VAL A 141 -11.16 12.63 6.58
CA VAL A 141 -10.90 11.28 7.12
C VAL A 141 -11.70 11.07 8.39
N VAL A 142 -12.62 10.12 8.37
CA VAL A 142 -13.38 9.68 9.54
C VAL A 142 -12.67 8.48 10.17
N ILE A 143 -12.30 8.61 11.43
CA ILE A 143 -11.73 7.54 12.25
C ILE A 143 -12.79 7.04 13.23
N LEU A 144 -12.95 5.73 13.34
CA LEU A 144 -13.76 5.05 14.36
C LEU A 144 -12.88 4.09 15.16
N THR A 145 -12.66 4.36 16.45
CA THR A 145 -11.92 3.47 17.37
C THR A 145 -12.41 3.62 18.81
N GLU A 146 -12.10 2.64 19.67
CA GLU A 146 -12.39 2.69 21.11
C GLU A 146 -11.60 3.78 21.87
N GLU A 147 -10.52 4.34 21.29
CA GLU A 147 -9.77 5.47 21.87
C GLU A 147 -10.44 6.84 21.65
N GLU A 148 -11.48 6.90 20.80
CA GLU A 148 -12.14 8.15 20.46
C GLU A 148 -12.97 8.69 21.63
N LYS A 149 -12.81 9.99 21.94
CA LYS A 149 -13.59 10.64 23.02
C LYS A 149 -15.03 10.92 22.66
N ASN A 150 -15.32 11.05 21.36
CA ASN A 150 -16.66 11.33 20.87
C ASN A 150 -17.45 10.01 20.76
N PRO A 151 -18.60 9.85 21.45
CA PRO A 151 -19.41 8.64 21.37
C PRO A 151 -19.84 8.26 19.95
N TYR A 152 -20.00 9.24 19.05
CA TYR A 152 -20.31 9.00 17.63
C TYR A 152 -19.12 8.49 16.80
N ARG A 153 -17.95 8.37 17.42
CA ARG A 153 -16.71 7.87 16.82
C ARG A 153 -16.25 6.53 17.43
N ILE A 154 -17.02 5.97 18.35
CA ILE A 154 -16.85 4.58 18.81
C ILE A 154 -17.38 3.63 17.72
N PRO A 155 -16.70 2.51 17.41
CA PRO A 155 -17.07 1.63 16.28
C PRO A 155 -18.25 0.70 16.61
N THR A 156 -19.38 1.28 17.01
CA THR A 156 -20.66 0.56 17.12
C THR A 156 -21.25 0.30 15.74
N LYS A 157 -22.16 -0.68 15.63
CA LYS A 157 -22.83 -1.04 14.38
C LYS A 157 -23.46 0.18 13.72
N GLN A 158 -24.18 0.97 14.52
CA GLN A 158 -24.85 2.18 14.03
C GLN A 158 -23.86 3.26 13.57
N ASN A 159 -22.75 3.45 14.27
CA ASN A 159 -21.74 4.46 13.91
C ASN A 159 -20.99 4.05 12.64
N ILE A 160 -20.62 2.76 12.50
CA ILE A 160 -19.99 2.24 11.28
C ILE A 160 -20.93 2.43 10.08
N ARG A 161 -22.21 2.07 10.21
CA ARG A 161 -23.24 2.31 9.17
C ARG A 161 -23.34 3.78 8.77
N THR A 162 -23.37 4.66 9.77
CA THR A 162 -23.47 6.10 9.53
C THR A 162 -22.23 6.64 8.83
N ALA A 163 -21.04 6.18 9.23
CA ALA A 163 -19.79 6.57 8.60
C ALA A 163 -19.65 6.01 7.17
N MET A 164 -20.12 4.79 6.90
CA MET A 164 -20.17 4.23 5.55
C MET A 164 -21.08 5.07 4.64
N ARG A 165 -22.27 5.44 5.11
CA ARG A 165 -23.16 6.36 4.37
C ARG A 165 -22.48 7.70 4.12
N TRP A 166 -21.82 8.28 5.13
CA TRP A 166 -21.03 9.49 4.96
C TRP A 166 -19.94 9.32 3.90
N LEU A 167 -19.24 8.19 3.84
CA LEU A 167 -18.17 7.93 2.87
C LEU A 167 -18.71 7.99 1.43
N ALA A 168 -19.83 7.31 1.16
CA ALA A 168 -20.47 7.29 -0.15
C ALA A 168 -21.26 8.58 -0.48
N GLN A 169 -21.60 9.38 0.53
CA GLN A 169 -22.42 10.58 0.36
C GLN A 169 -21.80 11.57 -0.62
N ASP A 170 -22.66 12.04 -1.54
CA ASP A 170 -22.38 13.03 -2.57
C ASP A 170 -21.18 12.69 -3.46
N CYS A 171 -20.79 11.43 -3.56
CA CYS A 171 -19.66 11.00 -4.38
C CYS A 171 -19.84 11.44 -5.85
N GLN A 172 -18.79 12.01 -6.44
CA GLN A 172 -18.78 12.54 -7.80
C GLN A 172 -17.75 11.82 -8.67
N PRO A 173 -17.89 11.89 -10.01
CA PRO A 173 -16.86 11.43 -10.93
C PRO A 173 -15.48 12.00 -10.57
N GLY A 174 -14.48 11.14 -10.44
CA GLY A 174 -13.11 11.51 -10.06
C GLY A 174 -12.85 11.51 -8.56
N ASP A 175 -13.85 11.35 -7.69
CA ASP A 175 -13.63 11.18 -6.25
C ASP A 175 -12.91 9.85 -5.97
N SER A 176 -12.08 9.85 -4.93
CA SER A 176 -11.36 8.67 -4.45
C SER A 176 -11.69 8.39 -2.99
N LEU A 177 -12.26 7.22 -2.74
CA LEU A 177 -12.75 6.78 -1.46
C LEU A 177 -11.88 5.64 -0.93
N VAL A 178 -11.54 5.70 0.36
CA VAL A 178 -10.86 4.61 1.06
C VAL A 178 -11.72 4.11 2.21
N PHE A 179 -11.93 2.81 2.28
CA PHE A 179 -12.50 2.15 3.44
C PHE A 179 -11.46 1.21 4.04
N HIS A 180 -11.04 1.46 5.28
CA HIS A 180 -10.13 0.57 6.00
C HIS A 180 -10.84 0.02 7.23
N TYR A 181 -10.75 -1.29 7.40
CA TYR A 181 -11.26 -1.98 8.57
C TYR A 181 -10.18 -2.91 9.11
N SER A 182 -9.87 -2.79 10.40
CA SER A 182 -9.07 -3.78 11.15
C SER A 182 -9.84 -4.23 12.38
N GLY A 183 -10.04 -5.52 12.53
CA GLY A 183 -10.88 -6.10 13.58
C GLY A 183 -11.28 -7.54 13.27
N HIS A 184 -12.28 -8.05 13.99
CA HIS A 184 -12.80 -9.38 13.70
C HIS A 184 -13.71 -9.39 12.49
N GLY A 185 -13.64 -10.51 11.77
CA GLY A 185 -14.57 -10.89 10.73
C GLY A 185 -15.16 -12.25 11.05
N SER A 186 -16.38 -12.49 10.59
CA SER A 186 -17.11 -13.73 10.82
C SER A 186 -17.88 -14.12 9.57
N ARG A 187 -18.50 -15.30 9.58
CA ARG A 187 -19.39 -15.75 8.51
C ARG A 187 -20.77 -16.06 9.07
N GLN A 188 -21.81 -15.63 8.37
CA GLN A 188 -23.19 -15.96 8.68
C GLN A 188 -23.75 -16.85 7.57
N LYS A 189 -24.71 -17.72 7.89
CA LYS A 189 -25.37 -18.51 6.86
C LYS A 189 -26.10 -17.58 5.90
N ASP A 190 -25.82 -17.73 4.61
CA ASP A 190 -26.50 -16.97 3.56
C ASP A 190 -27.95 -17.49 3.43
N TYR A 191 -28.90 -16.56 3.58
CA TYR A 191 -30.33 -16.82 3.44
C TYR A 191 -30.88 -16.42 2.06
N ASN A 192 -30.21 -15.50 1.36
CA ASN A 192 -30.64 -14.98 0.06
C ASN A 192 -30.12 -15.85 -1.11
N LYS A 193 -29.12 -16.70 -0.85
CA LYS A 193 -28.46 -17.65 -1.78
C LYS A 193 -27.71 -16.97 -2.92
N ASP A 194 -27.09 -15.84 -2.64
CA ASP A 194 -26.24 -15.13 -3.59
C ASP A 194 -24.74 -15.40 -3.41
N GLU A 195 -24.36 -16.18 -2.40
CA GLU A 195 -23.00 -16.65 -2.18
C GLU A 195 -22.77 -18.08 -2.69
N LEU A 196 -21.63 -18.30 -3.35
CA LEU A 196 -21.30 -19.59 -3.99
C LEU A 196 -21.07 -20.71 -2.98
N ASP A 197 -20.57 -20.38 -1.79
CA ASP A 197 -20.35 -21.33 -0.72
C ASP A 197 -21.41 -21.28 0.38
N GLY A 198 -22.40 -20.39 0.24
CA GLY A 198 -23.60 -20.32 1.07
C GLY A 198 -23.39 -19.63 2.43
N PHE A 199 -22.40 -18.75 2.55
CA PHE A 199 -22.19 -17.94 3.75
C PHE A 199 -21.87 -16.48 3.40
N ASP A 200 -22.55 -15.54 4.06
CA ASP A 200 -22.24 -14.11 4.03
C ASP A 200 -20.99 -13.83 4.85
N GLU A 201 -20.05 -13.06 4.30
CA GLU A 201 -18.94 -12.50 5.05
C GLU A 201 -19.40 -11.30 5.89
N THR A 202 -18.81 -11.14 7.06
CA THR A 202 -19.23 -10.09 7.98
C THR A 202 -18.06 -9.42 8.67
N ILE A 203 -18.21 -8.14 8.97
CA ILE A 203 -17.37 -7.42 9.94
C ILE A 203 -18.08 -7.35 11.29
N CYS A 204 -17.34 -7.41 12.38
CA CYS A 204 -17.90 -7.39 13.73
C CYS A 204 -17.73 -6.01 14.41
N PRO A 205 -18.78 -5.20 14.56
CA PRO A 205 -18.73 -3.98 15.37
C PRO A 205 -18.41 -4.27 16.84
N LEU A 206 -18.11 -3.22 17.61
CA LEU A 206 -17.85 -3.35 19.05
C LEU A 206 -19.03 -3.98 19.81
N ASP A 207 -20.25 -3.64 19.41
CA ASP A 207 -21.52 -4.09 19.99
C ASP A 207 -22.13 -5.29 19.23
N HIS A 208 -21.33 -6.07 18.50
CA HIS A 208 -21.82 -7.21 17.70
C HIS A 208 -22.50 -8.30 18.53
N GLU A 209 -22.18 -8.45 19.81
CA GLU A 209 -22.86 -9.41 20.69
C GLU A 209 -24.34 -9.09 20.89
N THR A 210 -24.70 -7.80 20.89
CA THR A 210 -26.09 -7.34 21.09
C THR A 210 -26.77 -6.96 19.79
N GLU A 211 -26.06 -6.31 18.87
CA GLU A 211 -26.61 -5.75 17.62
C GLU A 211 -26.33 -6.63 16.39
N GLY A 212 -25.53 -7.70 16.56
CA GLY A 212 -25.08 -8.57 15.48
C GLY A 212 -23.98 -7.97 14.61
N PRO A 213 -23.37 -8.77 13.71
CA PRO A 213 -22.36 -8.28 12.78
C PRO A 213 -22.98 -7.45 11.63
N ILE A 214 -22.14 -6.85 10.79
CA ILE A 214 -22.55 -6.20 9.53
C ILE A 214 -22.17 -7.13 8.38
N ILE A 215 -23.17 -7.58 7.63
CA ILE A 215 -22.99 -8.46 6.46
C ILE A 215 -22.48 -7.67 5.24
N ASP A 216 -21.69 -8.33 4.41
CA ASP A 216 -21.17 -7.87 3.11
C ASP A 216 -22.24 -7.25 2.18
N ASP A 217 -23.43 -7.86 2.13
CA ASP A 217 -24.60 -7.43 1.38
C ASP A 217 -24.99 -5.97 1.72
N GLU A 218 -24.89 -5.65 3.02
CA GLU A 218 -25.16 -4.31 3.56
C GLU A 218 -24.02 -3.34 3.24
N ILE A 219 -22.77 -3.80 3.33
CA ILE A 219 -21.58 -3.02 2.97
C ILE A 219 -21.66 -2.64 1.49
N ASN A 220 -21.92 -3.61 0.62
CA ASN A 220 -22.05 -3.44 -0.82
C ASN A 220 -23.15 -2.41 -1.14
N ALA A 221 -24.34 -2.60 -0.58
CA ALA A 221 -25.46 -1.68 -0.77
C ALA A 221 -25.14 -0.24 -0.33
N THR A 222 -24.27 -0.06 0.67
CA THR A 222 -23.96 1.24 1.25
C THR A 222 -22.82 1.97 0.53
N ILE A 223 -21.73 1.29 0.16
CA ILE A 223 -20.52 1.94 -0.37
C ILE A 223 -20.10 1.48 -1.77
N VAL A 224 -20.54 0.32 -2.25
CA VAL A 224 -20.18 -0.22 -3.58
C VAL A 224 -21.24 0.16 -4.62
N ARG A 225 -22.48 -0.28 -4.40
CA ARG A 225 -23.61 -0.08 -5.32
C ARG A 225 -23.83 1.39 -5.72
N PRO A 226 -23.77 2.38 -4.81
CA PRO A 226 -24.01 3.79 -5.18
C PRO A 226 -22.82 4.46 -5.90
N LEU A 227 -21.67 3.79 -6.05
CA LEU A 227 -20.46 4.41 -6.58
C LEU A 227 -20.63 4.84 -8.06
N PRO A 228 -20.58 6.15 -8.38
CA PRO A 228 -20.90 6.65 -9.72
C PRO A 228 -19.73 6.48 -10.68
N ARG A 229 -20.03 6.59 -11.98
CA ARG A 229 -19.03 6.56 -13.05
C ARG A 229 -17.86 7.51 -12.78
N GLY A 230 -16.65 6.96 -12.83
CA GLY A 230 -15.40 7.70 -12.66
C GLY A 230 -14.95 7.87 -11.21
N ALA A 231 -15.78 7.53 -10.22
CA ALA A 231 -15.34 7.44 -8.83
C ALA A 231 -14.65 6.10 -8.56
N LYS A 232 -13.76 6.08 -7.56
CA LYS A 232 -13.05 4.87 -7.11
C LYS A 232 -13.23 4.64 -5.63
N LEU A 233 -13.43 3.39 -5.24
CA LEU A 233 -13.40 2.92 -3.86
C LEU A 233 -12.31 1.87 -3.73
N HIS A 234 -11.41 2.06 -2.78
CA HIS A 234 -10.45 1.05 -2.36
C HIS A 234 -10.72 0.65 -0.91
N ALA A 235 -11.08 -0.61 -0.72
CA ALA A 235 -11.21 -1.21 0.59
C ALA A 235 -9.93 -1.97 0.97
N ILE A 236 -9.47 -1.79 2.19
CA ILE A 236 -8.35 -2.53 2.78
C ILE A 236 -8.89 -3.16 4.06
N ILE A 237 -9.03 -4.47 4.06
CA ILE A 237 -9.72 -5.21 5.12
C ILE A 237 -8.74 -6.16 5.79
N ASP A 238 -8.47 -5.90 7.06
CA ASP A 238 -7.57 -6.65 7.92
C ASP A 238 -8.41 -7.43 8.94
N SER A 239 -9.07 -8.48 8.45
CA SER A 239 -9.88 -9.39 9.26
C SER A 239 -9.89 -10.79 8.64
N CYS A 240 -10.14 -11.81 9.48
CA CYS A 240 -10.40 -13.17 9.00
C CYS A 240 -11.68 -13.22 8.15
N TYR A 241 -11.77 -14.16 7.21
CA TYR A 241 -12.94 -14.36 6.35
C TYR A 241 -13.36 -13.10 5.58
N SER A 242 -12.41 -12.36 5.00
CA SER A 242 -12.66 -11.05 4.37
C SER A 242 -12.49 -11.02 2.85
N GLY A 243 -12.27 -12.17 2.21
CA GLY A 243 -12.05 -12.30 0.77
C GLY A 243 -13.12 -11.61 -0.10
N THR A 244 -14.36 -11.67 0.37
CA THR A 244 -15.58 -11.25 -0.33
C THR A 244 -16.42 -10.27 0.49
N VAL A 245 -15.85 -9.62 1.52
CA VAL A 245 -16.57 -8.71 2.45
C VAL A 245 -17.19 -7.45 1.82
N LEU A 246 -16.83 -7.11 0.58
CA LEU A 246 -17.48 -6.03 -0.21
C LEU A 246 -18.48 -6.59 -1.23
N ASP A 247 -18.62 -7.91 -1.29
CA ASP A 247 -19.42 -8.64 -2.25
C ASP A 247 -19.10 -8.22 -3.70
N LEU A 248 -17.83 -8.35 -4.08
CA LEU A 248 -17.35 -7.94 -5.41
C LEU A 248 -17.34 -9.12 -6.38
N PRO A 249 -17.82 -8.93 -7.63
CA PRO A 249 -18.08 -10.00 -8.57
C PRO A 249 -16.83 -10.71 -9.11
N PHE A 250 -15.65 -10.09 -9.03
CA PHE A 250 -14.42 -10.67 -9.58
C PHE A 250 -13.35 -10.80 -8.52
N VAL A 251 -12.82 -12.02 -8.36
CA VAL A 251 -11.69 -12.31 -7.46
C VAL A 251 -10.45 -12.57 -8.28
N CYS A 252 -9.36 -11.88 -7.96
CA CYS A 252 -8.07 -12.08 -8.61
C CYS A 252 -7.34 -13.24 -7.90
N LYS A 253 -7.05 -14.30 -8.65
CA LYS A 253 -6.15 -15.38 -8.22
C LYS A 253 -4.80 -15.20 -8.90
N ILE A 254 -3.74 -15.18 -8.11
CA ILE A 254 -2.35 -15.10 -8.59
C ILE A 254 -1.69 -16.45 -8.36
N ASN A 255 -1.09 -17.00 -9.41
CA ASN A 255 -0.33 -18.25 -9.37
C ASN A 255 1.06 -17.97 -9.95
N GLY A 256 2.01 -17.63 -9.09
CA GLY A 256 3.36 -17.22 -9.52
C GLY A 256 3.31 -15.92 -10.33
N GLU A 257 3.75 -15.97 -11.59
CA GLU A 257 3.72 -14.80 -12.50
C GLU A 257 2.41 -14.65 -13.27
N GLU A 258 1.51 -15.64 -13.21
CA GLU A 258 0.21 -15.61 -13.89
C GLU A 258 -0.90 -15.14 -12.95
N TYR A 259 -1.91 -14.47 -13.51
CA TYR A 259 -3.13 -14.11 -12.78
C TYR A 259 -4.36 -14.45 -13.60
N LYS A 260 -5.47 -14.71 -12.90
CA LYS A 260 -6.79 -14.87 -13.49
C LYS A 260 -7.84 -14.17 -12.64
N TRP A 261 -8.82 -13.58 -13.31
CA TRP A 261 -10.06 -13.14 -12.66
C TRP A 261 -11.05 -14.28 -12.66
N GLU A 262 -11.49 -14.69 -11.48
CA GLU A 262 -12.59 -15.62 -11.29
C GLU A 262 -13.88 -14.83 -11.09
N ASP A 263 -14.89 -15.13 -11.91
CA ASP A 263 -16.23 -14.55 -11.82
C ASP A 263 -17.04 -15.28 -10.74
N GLN A 264 -17.37 -14.58 -9.66
CA GLN A 264 -18.12 -15.10 -8.52
C GLN A 264 -19.63 -14.85 -8.65
N ARG A 265 -20.10 -14.26 -9.76
CA ARG A 265 -21.51 -13.91 -9.91
C ARG A 265 -22.37 -15.16 -10.06
N ILE A 266 -23.45 -15.22 -9.29
CA ILE A 266 -24.54 -16.17 -9.51
C ILE A 266 -25.56 -15.52 -10.46
N PRO A 267 -25.85 -16.10 -11.65
CA PRO A 267 -26.72 -15.47 -12.65
C PRO A 267 -28.14 -15.12 -12.17
N THR A 268 -28.63 -15.81 -11.14
CA THR A 268 -29.96 -15.61 -10.55
C THR A 268 -29.97 -14.69 -9.33
N ALA A 269 -28.80 -14.28 -8.85
CA ALA A 269 -28.66 -13.45 -7.67
C ALA A 269 -28.85 -11.95 -7.95
N CYS A 270 -28.87 -11.16 -6.89
CA CYS A 270 -28.95 -9.71 -6.97
C CYS A 270 -27.70 -9.09 -7.63
N TYR A 271 -27.79 -7.83 -8.09
CA TYR A 271 -26.66 -7.16 -8.72
C TYR A 271 -25.65 -6.67 -7.66
N LYS A 272 -24.46 -7.26 -7.70
CA LYS A 272 -23.33 -7.02 -6.76
C LYS A 272 -22.33 -5.94 -7.23
N GLY A 273 -22.63 -5.25 -8.34
CA GLY A 273 -21.73 -4.26 -8.96
C GLY A 273 -21.99 -2.80 -8.53
N THR A 274 -21.32 -1.87 -9.21
CA THR A 274 -21.37 -0.42 -8.92
C THR A 274 -22.34 0.33 -9.85
N SER A 275 -22.65 1.59 -9.54
CA SER A 275 -23.34 2.52 -10.46
C SER A 275 -22.42 3.12 -11.53
N GLY A 276 -21.39 2.37 -11.95
CA GLY A 276 -20.43 2.73 -13.00
C GLY A 276 -19.04 3.13 -12.50
N GLY A 277 -18.84 3.27 -11.19
CA GLY A 277 -17.53 3.48 -10.58
C GLY A 277 -16.71 2.19 -10.48
N ILE A 278 -15.52 2.27 -9.88
CA ILE A 278 -14.64 1.11 -9.69
C ILE A 278 -14.46 0.87 -8.19
N ALA A 279 -14.89 -0.29 -7.71
CA ALA A 279 -14.60 -0.74 -6.34
C ALA A 279 -13.55 -1.85 -6.38
N LEU A 280 -12.56 -1.78 -5.50
CA LEU A 280 -11.59 -2.83 -5.26
C LEU A 280 -11.49 -3.11 -3.77
N SER A 281 -11.27 -4.35 -3.40
CA SER A 281 -10.98 -4.77 -2.03
C SER A 281 -9.65 -5.51 -1.99
N PHE A 282 -8.87 -5.25 -0.94
CA PHE A 282 -7.71 -6.03 -0.57
C PHE A 282 -7.95 -6.65 0.80
N SER A 283 -7.77 -7.96 0.91
CA SER A 283 -7.97 -8.72 2.15
C SER A 283 -6.86 -9.74 2.40
N ALA A 284 -6.72 -10.20 3.64
CA ALA A 284 -5.90 -11.36 3.96
C ALA A 284 -6.74 -12.63 3.92
N CYS A 285 -6.31 -13.60 3.12
CA CYS A 285 -6.87 -14.95 3.13
C CYS A 285 -5.87 -15.89 3.81
N SER A 286 -6.36 -16.74 4.72
CA SER A 286 -5.60 -17.89 5.20
C SER A 286 -6.14 -19.18 4.62
N ASP A 287 -5.24 -20.06 4.20
CA ASP A 287 -5.50 -21.39 3.64
C ASP A 287 -6.36 -22.30 4.54
N ASN A 288 -6.19 -22.20 5.86
CA ASN A 288 -6.95 -23.00 6.84
C ASN A 288 -8.37 -22.48 7.16
N GLN A 289 -8.80 -21.33 6.61
CA GLN A 289 -10.15 -20.79 6.83
C GLN A 289 -11.25 -21.61 6.14
N THR A 290 -10.88 -22.60 5.32
CA THR A 290 -11.82 -23.48 4.61
C THR A 290 -12.48 -24.55 5.50
N SER A 291 -12.01 -24.74 6.73
CA SER A 291 -12.58 -25.75 7.64
C SER A 291 -13.59 -25.11 8.61
N ALA A 292 -14.82 -25.64 8.57
CA ALA A 292 -16.05 -25.43 9.36
C ALA A 292 -15.94 -25.05 10.87
N SER A 293 -15.03 -24.16 11.25
CA SER A 293 -14.86 -23.70 12.62
C SER A 293 -15.85 -22.57 12.90
N THR A 294 -16.99 -22.93 13.47
CA THR A 294 -18.06 -22.05 13.98
C THR A 294 -17.64 -21.08 15.09
N SER A 295 -16.38 -21.10 15.51
CA SER A 295 -15.84 -20.19 16.52
C SER A 295 -15.05 -19.07 15.84
N ALA A 296 -15.77 -18.05 15.36
CA ALA A 296 -15.24 -16.86 14.69
C ALA A 296 -14.19 -16.05 15.49
N PHE A 297 -13.87 -16.48 16.71
CA PHE A 297 -13.06 -15.76 17.68
C PHE A 297 -12.06 -16.66 18.44
N SER A 298 -11.86 -17.91 18.00
CA SER A 298 -11.02 -18.88 18.73
C SER A 298 -9.57 -18.96 18.26
N GLY A 299 -9.13 -18.08 17.35
CA GLY A 299 -7.80 -18.09 16.77
C GLY A 299 -6.81 -17.18 17.51
N LYS A 300 -5.51 -17.50 17.44
CA LYS A 300 -4.45 -16.49 17.56
C LYS A 300 -4.47 -15.65 16.27
N ASP A 301 -5.53 -14.86 16.09
CA ASP A 301 -5.73 -14.09 14.87
C ASP A 301 -4.64 -13.03 14.77
N VAL A 302 -3.79 -13.16 13.74
CA VAL A 302 -2.73 -12.18 13.48
C VAL A 302 -3.32 -11.07 12.63
N THR A 303 -3.87 -10.06 13.31
CA THR A 303 -4.33 -8.80 12.69
C THR A 303 -3.18 -7.84 12.47
N GLY A 304 -3.30 -7.00 11.44
CA GLY A 304 -2.36 -5.92 11.14
C GLY A 304 -1.32 -6.26 10.08
N VAL A 305 -1.26 -7.50 9.63
CA VAL A 305 -0.29 -7.95 8.61
C VAL A 305 -0.73 -7.53 7.22
N MET A 306 -2.04 -7.58 6.97
CA MET A 306 -2.60 -7.09 5.71
C MET A 306 -2.37 -5.58 5.56
N THR A 307 -2.66 -4.84 6.62
CA THR A 307 -2.45 -3.39 6.69
C THR A 307 -0.96 -3.04 6.57
N SER A 308 -0.10 -3.73 7.32
CA SER A 308 1.34 -3.46 7.32
C SER A 308 1.99 -3.78 5.97
N SER A 309 1.65 -4.92 5.36
CA SER A 309 2.16 -5.31 4.04
C SER A 309 1.69 -4.34 2.96
N PHE A 310 0.42 -3.93 2.97
CA PHE A 310 -0.12 -2.91 2.07
C PHE A 310 0.64 -1.58 2.20
N ILE A 311 0.79 -1.07 3.42
CA ILE A 311 1.52 0.18 3.69
C ILE A 311 2.97 0.08 3.22
N GLN A 312 3.65 -1.05 3.49
CA GLN A 312 5.02 -1.27 3.08
C GLN A 312 5.18 -1.28 1.56
N ALA A 313 4.29 -1.99 0.86
CA ALA A 313 4.28 -2.06 -0.60
C ALA A 313 4.05 -0.69 -1.23
N VAL A 314 3.04 0.06 -0.77
CA VAL A 314 2.74 1.42 -1.27
C VAL A 314 3.90 2.40 -1.05
N LYS A 315 4.64 2.26 0.07
CA LYS A 315 5.75 3.18 0.40
C LYS A 315 7.02 2.91 -0.38
N ASN A 316 7.29 1.66 -0.73
CA ASN A 316 8.60 1.24 -1.23
C ASN A 316 8.68 1.11 -2.76
N GLU A 317 7.53 0.99 -3.43
CA GLU A 317 7.48 0.69 -4.87
C GLU A 317 7.13 1.95 -5.71
N PRO A 318 8.06 2.45 -6.55
CA PRO A 318 7.76 3.54 -7.48
C PRO A 318 6.89 3.04 -8.65
N CYS A 319 5.95 3.87 -9.11
CA CYS A 319 5.06 3.57 -10.25
C CYS A 319 4.26 2.25 -10.09
N LEU A 320 3.57 2.13 -8.96
CA LEU A 320 2.88 0.92 -8.55
C LEU A 320 1.72 0.55 -9.48
N THR A 321 1.70 -0.69 -9.96
CA THR A 321 0.54 -1.33 -10.59
C THR A 321 -0.13 -2.25 -9.59
N TYR A 322 -1.39 -2.65 -9.82
CA TYR A 322 -2.11 -3.56 -8.90
C TYR A 322 -1.40 -4.90 -8.73
N GLY A 323 -0.84 -5.46 -9.81
CA GLY A 323 -0.07 -6.70 -9.77
C GLY A 323 1.25 -6.53 -8.99
N ARG A 324 1.95 -5.40 -9.16
CA ARG A 324 3.18 -5.13 -8.39
C ARG A 324 2.87 -4.89 -6.91
N LEU A 325 1.75 -4.24 -6.59
CA LEU A 325 1.27 -4.07 -5.22
C LEU A 325 1.05 -5.43 -4.56
N LEU A 326 0.28 -6.33 -5.20
CA LEU A 326 0.01 -7.66 -4.64
C LEU A 326 1.27 -8.49 -4.45
N ALA A 327 2.17 -8.49 -5.44
CA ALA A 327 3.46 -9.17 -5.31
C ALA A 327 4.30 -8.62 -4.14
N ALA A 328 4.41 -7.28 -4.02
CA ALA A 328 5.18 -6.64 -2.96
C ALA A 328 4.56 -6.86 -1.56
N MET A 329 3.23 -7.00 -1.48
CA MET A 329 2.55 -7.39 -0.25
C MET A 329 2.89 -8.84 0.13
N GLY A 330 2.81 -9.76 -0.83
CA GLY A 330 3.19 -11.17 -0.63
C GLY A 330 4.65 -11.32 -0.16
N ASP A 331 5.57 -10.55 -0.75
CA ASP A 331 6.99 -10.52 -0.35
C ASP A 331 7.20 -10.00 1.08
N ALA A 332 6.32 -9.11 1.57
CA ALA A 332 6.44 -8.50 2.88
C ALA A 332 5.89 -9.39 4.01
N ILE A 333 4.82 -10.16 3.75
CA ILE A 333 4.10 -10.95 4.77
C ILE A 333 5.03 -11.90 5.57
N PRO A 334 5.95 -12.68 4.97
CA PRO A 334 6.84 -13.56 5.73
C PRO A 334 7.69 -12.84 6.78
N SER A 335 8.02 -11.56 6.56
CA SER A 335 8.79 -10.75 7.51
C SER A 335 7.95 -10.11 8.62
N LEU A 336 6.62 -10.10 8.44
CA LEU A 336 5.64 -9.52 9.38
C LEU A 336 4.98 -10.60 10.25
N MET A 337 5.02 -11.86 9.82
CA MET A 337 4.55 -13.00 10.61
C MET A 337 5.54 -13.37 11.73
N PRO A 338 5.06 -13.78 12.92
CA PRO A 338 5.89 -14.44 13.92
C PRO A 338 6.50 -15.73 13.36
N ASN A 339 7.73 -16.08 13.75
CA ASN A 339 8.44 -17.29 13.28
C ASN A 339 7.77 -18.64 13.67
N ASP A 340 6.67 -18.60 14.42
CA ASP A 340 6.07 -19.75 15.12
C ASP A 340 4.55 -19.90 14.82
N THR A 341 4.10 -19.34 13.69
CA THR A 341 2.71 -19.44 13.22
C THR A 341 2.62 -20.28 11.96
N ASP A 342 1.89 -21.40 12.04
CA ASP A 342 1.48 -22.22 10.89
C ASP A 342 0.43 -21.55 9.99
N VAL A 343 0.15 -20.26 10.21
CA VAL A 343 -0.87 -19.50 9.47
C VAL A 343 -0.19 -18.84 8.28
N ILE A 344 -0.54 -19.31 7.07
CA ILE A 344 -0.16 -18.63 5.85
C ILE A 344 -1.19 -17.53 5.60
N GLN A 345 -0.73 -16.30 5.40
CA GLN A 345 -1.57 -15.20 4.91
C GLN A 345 -1.13 -14.85 3.51
N GLU A 346 -2.08 -14.80 2.59
CA GLU A 346 -1.85 -14.33 1.22
C GLU A 346 -2.73 -13.11 0.94
N PRO A 347 -2.20 -12.08 0.25
CA PRO A 347 -2.98 -10.93 -0.11
C PRO A 347 -3.94 -11.32 -1.24
N GLN A 348 -5.23 -11.17 -1.00
CA GLN A 348 -6.27 -11.35 -1.99
C GLN A 348 -6.75 -9.98 -2.50
N MET A 349 -7.14 -9.93 -3.78
CA MET A 349 -7.80 -8.77 -4.36
C MET A 349 -9.11 -9.18 -5.03
N SER A 350 -10.15 -8.39 -4.81
CA SER A 350 -11.40 -8.49 -5.55
C SER A 350 -11.77 -7.12 -6.14
N ALA A 351 -12.59 -7.12 -7.21
CA ALA A 351 -12.92 -5.93 -7.96
C ALA A 351 -14.33 -5.98 -8.57
N SER A 352 -14.90 -4.81 -8.82
CA SER A 352 -16.18 -4.65 -9.51
C SER A 352 -16.10 -4.89 -11.02
N GLU A 353 -14.91 -4.88 -11.60
CA GLU A 353 -14.63 -5.12 -13.02
C GLU A 353 -13.28 -5.83 -13.18
N THR A 354 -13.10 -6.56 -14.28
CA THR A 354 -11.81 -7.16 -14.63
C THR A 354 -10.93 -6.17 -15.38
N PHE A 355 -9.62 -6.27 -15.18
CA PHE A 355 -8.63 -5.45 -15.87
C PHE A 355 -7.25 -6.10 -15.81
N ASP A 356 -6.31 -5.59 -16.59
CA ASP A 356 -4.94 -6.06 -16.51
C ASP A 356 -4.20 -5.46 -15.31
N ILE A 357 -3.92 -6.31 -14.32
CA ILE A 357 -3.35 -5.89 -13.03
C ILE A 357 -1.91 -5.39 -13.18
N PHE A 358 -1.18 -5.85 -14.20
CA PHE A 358 0.22 -5.46 -14.40
C PHE A 358 0.38 -4.17 -15.20
N THR A 359 -0.68 -3.69 -15.85
CA THR A 359 -0.67 -2.43 -16.60
C THR A 359 -1.50 -1.34 -15.94
N LYS A 360 -2.57 -1.67 -15.20
CA LYS A 360 -3.38 -0.68 -14.47
C LYS A 360 -2.59 -0.14 -13.27
N GLN A 361 -2.38 1.17 -13.28
CA GLN A 361 -1.71 1.85 -12.17
C GLN A 361 -2.60 1.92 -10.93
N PHE A 362 -1.96 1.70 -9.78
CA PHE A 362 -2.56 1.88 -8.48
C PHE A 362 -2.50 3.36 -8.07
N ILE A 363 -3.68 3.95 -7.84
CA ILE A 363 -3.82 5.35 -7.43
C ILE A 363 -4.95 5.44 -6.42
N LEU A 364 -4.65 6.01 -5.24
CA LEU A 364 -5.59 6.36 -4.17
C LEU A 364 -5.92 7.85 -4.16
#